data_AF-A0A0W0ULU1-F1
#
_entry.id   AF-A0A0W0ULU1-F1
#
_cell.length_a   1.000
_cell.length_b   1.000
_cell.length_c   1.000
_cell.angle_alpha   90.00
_cell.angle_beta   90.00
_cell.angle_gamma   90.00
#
_symmetry.space_group_name_H-M   'P 1'
#
loop_
_entity.id
_entity.type
_entity.pdbx_description
1 polymer ?
#
loop_
_entity_poly.entity_id
_entity_poly.type
_entity_poly.pdbx_seq_one_letter_code
_entity_poly.pdbx_strand_id
1 'polypeptide(L)'
;MLLTIALVVFSCAILVFFSQEWANFLKKMFAIRGMKLLLPLFIVSLLVVYYEIWVSWGLLRIKWGLHYLAAIIESWLPITFALFIANLILLMGLAVLPVALANIWIKHKSFEPFQYAFVTSMIIWLLVAILLTVSYSYS
;
A
#
# COMPACT_ATOMS: atom_id res chain seq x y z
N MET A 1 10.78 -11.31 -30.94
CA MET A 1 9.39 -11.09 -30.46
C MET A 1 8.54 -12.36 -30.47
N LEU A 2 8.52 -13.16 -31.55
CA LEU A 2 7.70 -14.37 -31.59
C LEU A 2 8.18 -15.45 -30.59
N LEU A 3 9.51 -15.64 -30.47
CA LEU A 3 10.12 -16.52 -29.46
C LEU A 3 9.75 -16.13 -28.02
N THR A 4 9.83 -14.84 -27.69
CA THR A 4 9.50 -14.34 -26.35
C THR A 4 8.02 -14.53 -26.03
N ILE A 5 7.13 -14.29 -27.00
CA ILE A 5 5.70 -14.55 -26.84
C ILE A 5 5.45 -16.05 -26.64
N ALA A 6 6.07 -16.90 -27.47
CA ALA A 6 5.93 -18.35 -27.34
C ALA A 6 6.41 -18.85 -25.97
N LEU A 7 7.54 -18.33 -25.47
CA LEU A 7 8.09 -18.71 -24.17
C LEU A 7 7.20 -18.25 -23.01
N VAL A 8 6.61 -17.05 -23.11
CA VAL A 8 5.62 -16.55 -22.13
C VAL A 8 4.36 -17.40 -22.15
N VAL A 9 3.82 -17.72 -23.33
CA VAL A 9 2.63 -18.58 -23.46
C VAL A 9 2.90 -19.97 -22.91
N PHE A 10 4.06 -20.55 -23.20
CA PHE A 10 4.46 -21.86 -22.69
C PHE A 10 4.63 -21.84 -21.16
N SER A 11 5.22 -20.79 -20.61
CA SER A 11 5.38 -20.60 -19.16
C SER A 11 4.03 -20.45 -18.45
N CYS A 12 3.11 -19.66 -19.02
CA CYS A 12 1.74 -19.55 -18.53
C CYS A 12 0.99 -20.88 -18.60
N ALA A 13 1.14 -21.63 -19.69
CA ALA A 13 0.53 -22.94 -19.84
C ALA A 13 1.00 -23.91 -18.74
N ILE A 14 2.32 -23.96 -18.47
CA ILE A 14 2.87 -24.76 -17.37
C ILE A 14 2.26 -24.32 -16.02
N LEU A 15 2.19 -23.01 -15.75
CA LEU A 15 1.60 -22.49 -14.52
C LEU A 15 0.14 -22.89 -14.34
N VAL A 16 -0.66 -22.86 -15.41
CA VAL A 16 -2.08 -23.23 -15.39
C VAL A 16 -2.27 -24.73 -15.22
N PHE A 17 -1.52 -25.55 -15.97
CA PHE A 17 -1.60 -27.01 -15.89
C PHE A 17 -1.21 -27.53 -14.51
N PHE A 18 -0.20 -26.93 -13.87
CA PHE A 18 0.26 -27.29 -12.52
C PHE A 18 -0.31 -26.37 -11.43
N SER A 19 -1.43 -25.69 -11.70
CA SER A 19 -1.98 -24.70 -10.77
C SER A 19 -2.27 -25.28 -9.38
N GLN A 20 -2.68 -26.54 -9.31
CA GLN A 20 -2.98 -27.23 -8.06
C GLN A 20 -1.71 -27.56 -7.27
N GLU A 21 -0.64 -28.01 -7.94
CA GLU A 21 0.68 -28.25 -7.35
C GLU A 21 1.30 -26.95 -6.85
N TRP A 22 1.22 -25.88 -7.65
CA TRP A 22 1.64 -24.54 -7.26
C TRP A 22 0.85 -24.01 -6.05
N ALA A 23 -0.47 -24.17 -6.03
CA ALA A 23 -1.29 -23.77 -4.89
C ALA A 23 -0.93 -24.56 -3.63
N ASN A 24 -0.66 -25.85 -3.74
CA ASN A 24 -0.23 -26.68 -2.61
C ASN A 24 1.18 -26.32 -2.12
N PHE A 25 2.09 -25.97 -3.03
CA PHE A 25 3.42 -25.46 -2.70
C PHE A 25 3.34 -24.12 -1.96
N LEU A 26 2.55 -23.17 -2.48
CA LEU A 26 2.31 -21.88 -1.82
C LEU A 26 1.69 -22.07 -0.43
N LYS A 27 0.68 -22.95 -0.29
CA LYS A 27 0.10 -23.28 1.02
C LYS A 27 1.13 -23.82 2.00
N LYS A 28 2.03 -24.71 1.57
CA LYS A 28 3.12 -25.22 2.41
C LYS A 28 4.09 -24.12 2.82
N MET A 29 4.44 -23.22 1.90
CA MET A 29 5.31 -22.08 2.20
C MET A 29 4.65 -21.13 3.22
N PHE A 30 3.37 -20.80 3.04
CA PHE A 30 2.60 -19.97 3.98
C PHE A 30 2.29 -20.64 5.33
N ALA A 31 2.37 -21.98 5.41
CA ALA A 31 2.18 -22.72 6.66
C ALA A 31 3.38 -22.59 7.61
N ILE A 32 4.55 -22.17 7.12
CA ILE A 32 5.73 -21.96 7.96
C ILE A 32 5.48 -20.76 8.88
N ARG A 33 5.72 -20.95 10.18
CA ARG A 33 5.49 -19.93 11.21
C ARG A 33 6.34 -18.70 10.92
N GLY A 34 5.69 -17.53 10.76
CA GLY A 34 6.34 -16.27 10.40
C GLY A 34 6.36 -15.94 8.90
N MET A 35 6.13 -16.92 8.02
CA MET A 35 6.16 -16.69 6.56
C MET A 35 5.01 -15.80 6.08
N LYS A 36 3.89 -15.78 6.80
CA LYS A 36 2.77 -14.86 6.56
C LYS A 36 3.18 -13.38 6.61
N LEU A 37 4.27 -13.05 7.32
CA LEU A 37 4.77 -11.67 7.47
C LEU A 37 6.04 -11.43 6.65
N LEU A 38 6.94 -12.42 6.58
CA LEU A 38 8.17 -12.33 5.79
C LEU A 38 7.92 -12.36 4.28
N LEU A 39 6.98 -13.17 3.80
CA LEU A 39 6.74 -13.31 2.36
C LEU A 39 6.22 -12.01 1.73
N PRO A 40 5.20 -11.32 2.30
CA PRO A 40 4.80 -10.01 1.77
C PRO A 40 5.93 -9.00 1.80
N LEU A 41 6.74 -8.99 2.87
CA LEU A 41 7.86 -8.07 3.00
C LEU A 41 8.94 -8.32 1.94
N PHE A 42 9.24 -9.60 1.68
CA PHE A 42 10.18 -10.00 0.63
C PHE A 42 9.67 -9.63 -0.76
N ILE A 43 8.39 -9.86 -1.05
CA ILE A 43 7.77 -9.48 -2.32
C ILE A 43 7.85 -7.97 -2.53
N VAL A 44 7.49 -7.19 -1.50
CA VAL A 44 7.57 -5.72 -1.57
C VAL A 44 9.02 -5.27 -1.78
N SER A 45 9.98 -5.83 -1.05
CA SER A 45 11.40 -5.53 -1.23
C SER A 45 11.90 -5.84 -2.64
N LEU A 46 11.52 -7.00 -3.18
CA LEU A 46 11.87 -7.41 -4.54
C LEU A 46 11.23 -6.48 -5.58
N LEU A 47 9.98 -6.05 -5.36
CA LEU A 47 9.31 -5.08 -6.21
C LEU A 47 10.04 -3.73 -6.20
N VAL A 48 10.51 -3.27 -5.04
CA VAL A 48 11.29 -2.03 -4.92
C VAL A 48 12.61 -2.13 -5.69
N VAL A 49 13.33 -3.25 -5.57
CA VAL A 49 14.63 -3.44 -6.23
C VAL A 49 14.48 -3.53 -7.76
N TYR A 50 13.50 -4.29 -8.26
CA TYR A 50 13.36 -4.51 -9.70
C TYR A 50 12.56 -3.43 -10.42
N TYR A 51 11.70 -2.69 -9.70
CA TYR A 51 10.82 -1.67 -10.27
C TYR A 51 11.00 -0.32 -9.59
N GLU A 52 12.23 0.02 -9.19
CA GLU A 52 12.58 1.25 -8.48
C GLU A 52 11.96 2.50 -9.11
N ILE A 53 12.03 2.63 -10.44
CA ILE A 53 11.47 3.77 -11.19
C ILE A 53 9.96 3.90 -10.98
N TRP A 54 9.24 2.78 -11.06
CA TRP A 54 7.77 2.75 -10.95
C TRP A 54 7.32 2.97 -9.53
N VAL A 55 8.03 2.37 -8.57
CA VAL A 55 7.78 2.58 -7.14
C VAL A 55 8.02 4.04 -6.78
N SER A 56 9.15 4.62 -7.18
CA SER A 56 9.47 6.03 -6.94
C SER A 56 8.45 6.98 -7.57
N TRP A 57 8.04 6.71 -8.82
CA TRP A 57 7.00 7.48 -9.49
C TRP A 57 5.66 7.40 -8.76
N GLY A 58 5.28 6.20 -8.27
CA GLY A 58 4.09 6.00 -7.46
C GLY A 58 4.14 6.80 -6.15
N LEU A 59 5.25 6.74 -5.40
CA LEU A 59 5.43 7.53 -4.19
C LEU A 59 5.35 9.03 -4.46
N LEU A 60 5.99 9.51 -5.53
CA LEU A 60 5.96 10.93 -5.91
C LEU A 60 4.53 11.40 -6.25
N ARG A 61 3.76 10.59 -6.98
CA ARG A 61 2.37 10.89 -7.31
C ARG A 61 1.49 10.97 -6.07
N ILE A 62 1.64 10.03 -5.14
CA ILE A 62 0.89 10.03 -3.88
C ILE A 62 1.25 11.26 -3.05
N LYS A 63 2.55 11.56 -2.92
CA LYS A 63 3.03 12.76 -2.21
C LYS A 63 2.45 14.03 -2.81
N TRP A 64 2.51 14.18 -4.13
CA TRP A 64 1.97 15.36 -4.81
C TRP A 64 0.47 15.50 -4.59
N GLY A 65 -0.29 14.40 -4.66
CA GLY A 65 -1.72 14.38 -4.33
C GLY A 65 -2.00 14.79 -2.89
N LEU A 66 -1.20 14.32 -1.92
CA LEU A 66 -1.34 14.71 -0.51
C LEU A 66 -1.10 16.21 -0.29
N HIS A 67 -0.03 16.77 -0.86
CA HIS A 67 0.24 18.21 -0.73
C HIS A 67 -0.81 19.06 -1.47
N TYR A 68 -1.32 18.58 -2.60
CA TYR A 68 -2.41 19.26 -3.31
C TYR A 68 -3.68 19.31 -2.44
N LEU A 69 -4.04 18.20 -1.80
CA LEU A 69 -5.16 18.16 -0.85
C LEU A 69 -4.90 19.07 0.37
N ALA A 70 -3.65 19.12 0.87
CA ALA A 70 -3.29 19.98 2.00
C ALA A 70 -3.46 21.47 1.63
N ALA A 71 -3.02 21.87 0.44
CA ALA A 71 -3.17 23.23 -0.07
C ALA A 71 -4.65 23.61 -0.27
N ILE A 72 -5.51 22.67 -0.70
CA ILE A 72 -6.96 22.91 -0.77
C ILE A 72 -7.50 23.19 0.63
N ILE A 73 -7.18 22.35 1.62
CA ILE A 73 -7.67 22.54 2.99
C ILE A 73 -7.13 23.86 3.58
N GLU A 74 -5.87 24.18 3.32
CA GLU A 74 -5.26 25.45 3.72
C GLU A 74 -6.01 26.64 3.14
N SER A 75 -6.39 26.59 1.85
CA SER A 75 -7.11 27.70 1.20
C SER A 75 -8.48 28.01 1.84
N TRP A 76 -9.04 27.08 2.61
CA TRP A 76 -10.30 27.26 3.34
C TRP A 76 -10.08 27.82 4.76
N LEU A 77 -8.85 27.83 5.27
CA LEU A 77 -8.49 28.29 6.61
C LEU A 77 -7.67 29.60 6.55
N PRO A 78 -8.21 30.75 6.95
CA PRO A 78 -7.48 32.02 6.99
C PRO A 78 -6.63 32.14 8.27
N ILE A 79 -5.69 31.21 8.51
CA ILE A 79 -4.87 31.15 9.74
C ILE A 79 -3.39 30.94 9.36
N THR A 80 -2.47 31.58 10.05
CA THR A 80 -1.01 31.47 9.78
C THR A 80 -0.43 30.07 9.97
N PHE A 81 -1.10 29.20 10.72
CA PHE A 81 -0.76 27.79 10.93
C PHE A 81 -1.64 26.82 10.12
N ALA A 82 -2.37 27.31 9.11
CA ALA A 82 -3.33 26.53 8.35
C ALA A 82 -2.70 25.30 7.67
N LEU A 83 -1.49 25.41 7.11
CA LEU A 83 -0.80 24.27 6.49
C LEU A 83 -0.44 23.16 7.49
N PHE A 84 -0.03 23.52 8.71
CA PHE A 84 0.25 22.54 9.77
C PHE A 84 -1.03 21.81 10.20
N ILE A 85 -2.12 22.56 10.37
CA ILE A 85 -3.43 22.00 10.74
C ILE A 85 -3.97 21.11 9.60
N ALA A 86 -3.84 21.54 8.34
CA ALA A 86 -4.25 20.78 7.17
C ALA A 86 -3.50 19.44 7.06
N ASN A 87 -2.18 19.45 7.27
CA ASN A 87 -1.38 18.23 7.30
C ASN A 87 -1.80 17.29 8.43
N LEU A 88 -2.12 17.82 9.62
CA LEU A 88 -2.55 17.01 10.76
C LEU A 88 -3.93 16.39 10.54
N ILE A 89 -4.85 17.15 9.94
CA ILE A 89 -6.18 16.65 9.52
C ILE A 89 -6.03 15.56 8.46
N LEU A 90 -5.18 15.76 7.45
CA LEU A 90 -4.92 14.74 6.43
C LEU A 90 -4.29 13.49 7.01
N LEU A 91 -3.30 13.64 7.89
CA LEU A 91 -2.62 12.54 8.57
C LEU A 91 -3.61 11.67 9.35
N MET A 92 -4.46 12.30 10.18
CA MET A 92 -5.47 11.59 10.97
C MET A 92 -6.59 11.03 10.10
N GLY A 93 -7.07 11.83 9.14
CA GLY A 93 -8.09 11.46 8.18
C GLY A 93 -7.67 10.22 7.40
N LEU A 94 -6.60 10.29 6.62
CA LEU A 94 -6.15 9.17 5.78
C LEU A 94 -5.78 7.91 6.57
N ALA A 95 -5.35 8.02 7.83
CA ALA A 95 -5.07 6.85 8.65
C ALA A 95 -6.37 6.16 9.14
N VAL A 96 -7.33 6.96 9.61
CA VAL A 96 -8.55 6.44 10.28
C VAL A 96 -9.66 6.13 9.29
N LEU A 97 -9.86 6.95 8.25
CA LEU A 97 -10.95 6.82 7.28
C LEU A 97 -10.98 5.46 6.55
N PRO A 98 -9.88 4.96 5.96
CA PRO A 98 -9.91 3.69 5.24
C PRO A 98 -10.12 2.51 6.18
N VAL A 99 -9.58 2.57 7.40
CA VAL A 99 -9.76 1.52 8.42
C VAL A 99 -11.19 1.54 8.96
N ALA A 100 -11.77 2.71 9.19
CA ALA A 100 -13.14 2.87 9.61
C ALA A 100 -14.13 2.36 8.54
N LEU A 101 -13.91 2.72 7.27
CA LEU A 101 -14.70 2.22 6.13
C LEU A 101 -14.61 0.70 6.02
N ALA A 102 -13.40 0.14 6.09
CA ALA A 102 -13.20 -1.31 6.06
C ALA A 102 -13.91 -2.00 7.23
N ASN A 103 -13.83 -1.43 8.44
CA ASN A 103 -14.49 -1.98 9.62
C ASN A 103 -16.02 -1.92 9.50
N ILE A 104 -16.59 -0.82 8.99
CA ILE A 104 -18.04 -0.71 8.73
C ILE A 104 -18.48 -1.77 7.72
N TRP A 105 -17.72 -1.96 6.65
CA TRP A 105 -18.08 -2.90 5.59
C TRP A 105 -17.99 -4.36 6.04
N ILE A 106 -16.96 -4.71 6.82
CA ILE A 106 -16.81 -6.06 7.40
C ILE A 106 -17.87 -6.30 8.47
N LYS A 107 -18.16 -5.31 9.32
CA LYS A 107 -19.20 -5.41 10.36
C LYS A 107 -20.59 -5.60 9.74
N HIS A 108 -20.86 -4.97 8.60
CA HIS A 108 -22.10 -5.19 7.84
C HIS A 108 -22.22 -6.63 7.31
N LYS A 109 -21.10 -7.31 7.04
CA LYS A 109 -21.10 -8.64 6.41
C LYS A 109 -20.94 -9.80 7.39
N SER A 110 -20.18 -9.62 8.46
CA SER A 110 -19.78 -10.70 9.37
C SER A 110 -20.01 -10.39 10.85
N PHE A 111 -20.50 -9.19 11.21
CA PHE A 111 -20.69 -8.68 12.59
C PHE A 111 -19.46 -8.72 13.52
N GLU A 112 -18.36 -9.35 13.10
CA GLU A 112 -17.08 -9.37 13.80
C GLU A 112 -16.27 -8.10 13.52
N PRO A 113 -15.58 -7.55 14.54
CA PRO A 113 -14.70 -6.40 14.36
C PRO A 113 -13.44 -6.77 13.59
N PHE A 114 -12.94 -5.86 12.76
CA PHE A 114 -11.70 -6.08 11.99
C PHE A 114 -10.49 -6.22 12.93
N GLN A 115 -9.96 -7.44 13.06
CA GLN A 115 -8.94 -7.80 14.05
C GLN A 115 -7.61 -7.03 13.92
N TYR A 116 -7.28 -6.55 12.72
CA TYR A 116 -6.01 -5.87 12.45
C TYR A 116 -6.16 -4.37 12.22
N ALA A 117 -7.33 -3.78 12.55
CA ALA A 117 -7.65 -2.38 12.30
C ALA A 117 -6.56 -1.41 12.80
N PHE A 118 -6.10 -1.62 14.04
CA PHE A 118 -5.11 -0.75 14.65
C PHE A 118 -3.75 -0.82 13.94
N VAL A 119 -3.28 -2.04 13.63
CA VAL A 119 -1.98 -2.24 12.95
C VAL A 119 -2.03 -1.66 11.54
N THR A 120 -3.12 -1.86 10.80
CA THR A 120 -3.28 -1.26 9.47
C THR A 120 -3.34 0.26 9.53
N SER A 121 -4.05 0.83 10.51
CA SER A 121 -4.11 2.28 10.71
C SER A 121 -2.72 2.84 11.01
N MET A 122 -1.97 2.17 11.88
CA MET A 122 -0.61 2.58 12.25
C MET A 122 0.34 2.56 11.05
N ILE A 123 0.28 1.53 10.19
CA ILE A 123 1.12 1.44 8.97
C ILE A 123 0.77 2.56 8.00
N ILE A 124 -0.53 2.80 7.76
CA ILE A 124 -1.00 3.87 6.86
C ILE A 124 -0.58 5.24 7.41
N TRP A 125 -0.78 5.45 8.71
CA TRP A 125 -0.39 6.67 9.40
C TRP A 125 1.11 6.95 9.25
N LEU A 126 1.95 5.94 9.48
CA LEU A 126 3.40 6.06 9.39
C LEU A 126 3.85 6.35 7.95
N LEU A 127 3.24 5.70 6.97
CA LEU A 127 3.52 5.94 5.55
C LEU A 127 3.13 7.37 5.14
N VAL A 128 1.95 7.84 5.55
CA VAL A 128 1.47 9.22 5.29
C VAL A 128 2.34 10.25 5.99
N ALA A 129 2.75 9.99 7.24
CA ALA A 129 3.66 10.85 7.99
C ALA A 129 4.99 11.05 7.25
N ILE A 130 5.58 9.96 6.74
CA ILE A 130 6.82 10.01 5.97
C ILE A 130 6.62 10.83 4.69
N LEU A 131 5.55 10.57 3.94
CA LEU A 131 5.30 11.28 2.68
C LEU A 131 5.06 12.79 2.85
N LEU A 132 4.40 13.20 3.93
CA LEU A 132 4.16 14.62 4.24
C LEU A 132 5.40 15.32 4.81
N THR A 133 6.24 14.60 5.56
CA THR A 133 7.39 15.19 6.27
C THR A 133 8.66 15.23 5.42
N VAL A 134 8.89 14.21 4.58
CA VAL A 134 10.11 14.11 3.77
C VAL A 134 10.07 15.19 2.69
N SER A 135 10.87 16.25 2.85
CA SER A 135 11.17 17.21 1.80
C SER A 135 12.17 16.58 0.82
N TYR A 136 11.80 16.52 -0.46
CA TYR A 136 12.75 16.10 -1.49
C TYR A 136 13.53 17.36 -1.88
N SER A 137 14.71 17.54 -1.30
CA SER A 137 15.68 18.51 -1.80
C SER A 137 16.41 17.83 -2.96
N TYR A 138 16.08 18.19 -4.20
CA TYR A 138 16.98 17.89 -5.31
C TYR A 138 18.24 18.74 -5.07
N SER A 139 19.33 18.11 -4.63
CA SER A 139 20.69 18.64 -4.77
C SER A 139 21.25 18.26 -6.13
#